data_AF-A0A353RKK5-F1
#
_entry.id   AF-A0A353RKK5-F1
#
_cell.length_a   1.000
_cell.length_b   1.000
_cell.length_c   1.000
_cell.angle_alpha   90.00
_cell.angle_beta   90.00
_cell.angle_gamma   90.00
#
_symmetry.space_group_name_H-M   'P 1'
#
loop_
_entity.id
_entity.type
_entity.pdbx_description
1 polymer ?
#
loop_
_entity_poly.entity_id
_entity_poly.type
_entity_poly.pdbx_seq_one_letter_code
_entity_poly.pdbx_strand_id
1 'polypeptide(L)'
;YFEGQAKRYDRSLAVMQDKGADPKERISAIRFLRNYNNHRQVPSLLTILKDQGDETEVRVVLAEALGWFRWSVQKETIVQALKEVGKNRATPQELRDEIEQSLVRLRF
;
A
#
# COMPACT_ATOMS: atom_id res chain seq x y z
N TYR A 1 9.26 -0.11 -25.10
CA TYR A 1 7.97 -0.27 -24.40
C TYR A 1 8.15 -0.71 -22.94
N PHE A 2 8.94 -1.76 -22.67
CA PHE A 2 9.18 -2.26 -21.30
C PHE A 2 9.91 -1.27 -20.35
N GLU A 3 10.88 -0.50 -20.85
CA GLU A 3 11.62 0.46 -20.01
C GLU A 3 10.79 1.65 -19.50
N GLY A 4 9.81 2.11 -20.30
CA GLY A 4 9.00 3.28 -19.94
C GLY A 4 8.05 3.01 -18.78
N GLN A 5 7.47 1.81 -18.72
CA GLN A 5 6.59 1.40 -17.63
C GLN A 5 7.38 1.16 -16.34
N ALA A 6 8.54 0.49 -16.42
CA ALA A 6 9.42 0.30 -15.27
C ALA A 6 9.82 1.63 -14.63
N LYS A 7 10.30 2.59 -15.44
CA LYS A 7 10.64 3.95 -14.98
C LYS A 7 9.46 4.67 -14.31
N ARG A 8 8.23 4.48 -14.82
CA ARG A 8 7.03 5.07 -14.22
C ARG A 8 6.71 4.46 -12.86
N TYR A 9 6.84 3.14 -12.71
CA TYR A 9 6.65 2.48 -11.43
C TYR A 9 7.71 2.91 -10.42
N ASP A 10 8.98 2.97 -10.82
CA ASP A 10 10.07 3.36 -9.94
C ASP A 10 9.91 4.81 -9.45
N ARG A 11 9.54 5.72 -10.37
CA ARG A 11 9.24 7.12 -10.01
C ARG A 11 8.04 7.21 -9.06
N SER A 12 6.98 6.45 -9.33
CA SER A 12 5.80 6.44 -8.48
C SER A 12 6.13 5.95 -7.07
N LEU A 13 6.93 4.88 -6.95
CA LEU A 13 7.34 4.34 -5.66
C LEU A 13 8.22 5.33 -4.88
N ALA A 14 9.14 6.02 -5.57
CA ALA A 14 9.98 7.05 -4.96
C ALA A 14 9.12 8.15 -4.31
N VAL A 15 8.07 8.62 -5.00
CA VAL A 15 7.12 9.61 -4.45
C VAL A 15 6.40 9.05 -3.22
N MET A 16 5.94 7.80 -3.25
CA MET A 16 5.24 7.20 -2.10
C MET A 16 6.12 7.10 -0.84
N GLN A 17 7.42 6.83 -1.03
CA GLN A 17 8.39 6.70 0.06
C GLN A 17 8.93 8.05 0.57
N ASP A 18 8.79 9.12 -0.21
CA ASP A 18 9.23 10.46 0.16
C ASP A 18 8.28 11.07 1.21
N LYS A 19 8.68 10.98 2.48
CA LYS A 19 7.95 11.57 3.61
C LYS A 19 7.97 13.11 3.62
N GLY A 20 8.84 13.74 2.83
CA GLY A 20 8.87 15.19 2.66
C GLY A 20 7.93 15.69 1.55
N ALA A 21 7.40 14.79 0.72
CA ALA A 21 6.44 15.12 -0.33
C ALA A 21 5.06 15.45 0.25
N ASP A 22 4.25 16.19 -0.51
CA ASP A 22 2.87 16.49 -0.11
C ASP A 22 2.06 15.18 0.02
N PRO A 23 1.34 14.97 1.14
CA PRO A 23 0.44 13.84 1.35
C PRO A 23 -0.43 13.50 0.13
N LYS A 24 -0.96 14.52 -0.55
CA LYS A 24 -1.83 14.36 -1.72
C LYS A 24 -1.08 13.79 -2.92
N GLU A 25 0.18 14.13 -3.10
CA GLU A 25 1.02 13.56 -4.17
C GLU A 25 1.29 12.08 -3.88
N ARG A 26 1.59 11.74 -2.63
CA ARG A 26 1.78 10.35 -2.18
C ARG A 26 0.51 9.52 -2.39
N ILE A 27 -0.64 10.04 -1.97
CA ILE A 27 -1.97 9.42 -2.16
C ILE A 27 -2.29 9.23 -3.65
N SER A 28 -2.01 10.24 -4.48
CA SER A 28 -2.20 10.15 -5.94
C SER A 28 -1.35 9.02 -6.54
N ALA A 29 -0.09 8.91 -6.13
CA ALA A 29 0.80 7.84 -6.54
C ALA A 29 0.28 6.47 -6.08
N ILE A 30 -0.21 6.34 -4.84
CA ILE A 30 -0.77 5.08 -4.32
C ILE A 30 -2.03 4.67 -5.09
N ARG A 31 -2.94 5.60 -5.41
CA ARG A 31 -4.15 5.30 -6.18
C ARG A 31 -3.85 4.74 -7.56
N PHE A 32 -2.70 5.09 -8.14
CA PHE A 32 -2.23 4.49 -9.40
C PHE A 32 -1.98 2.97 -9.25
N LEU A 33 -1.49 2.51 -8.10
CA LEU A 33 -1.25 1.08 -7.84
C LEU A 33 -2.51 0.24 -7.96
N ARG A 34 -3.67 0.75 -7.53
CA ARG A 34 -4.94 0.03 -7.59
C ARG A 34 -5.26 -0.46 -9.00
N ASN A 35 -4.99 0.38 -10.00
CA ASN A 35 -5.26 0.08 -11.40
C ASN A 35 -4.09 -0.66 -12.07
N TYR A 36 -2.89 -0.52 -11.51
CA TYR A 36 -1.63 -1.03 -12.08
C TYR A 36 -0.79 -1.72 -11.00
N ASN A 37 -1.31 -2.86 -10.50
CA ASN A 37 -0.67 -3.62 -9.45
C ASN A 37 0.76 -4.03 -9.87
N ASN A 38 1.74 -3.72 -9.02
CA ASN A 38 3.13 -4.12 -9.24
C ASN A 38 3.64 -4.97 -8.06
N HIS A 39 3.69 -6.29 -8.26
CA HIS A 39 4.11 -7.26 -7.25
C HIS A 39 5.56 -7.08 -6.80
N ARG A 40 6.42 -6.51 -7.66
CA ARG A 40 7.84 -6.28 -7.34
C ARG A 40 8.03 -5.20 -6.28
N GLN A 41 7.09 -4.26 -6.18
CA GLN A 41 7.16 -3.13 -5.26
C GLN A 41 6.57 -3.45 -3.89
N VAL A 42 5.87 -4.59 -3.75
CA VAL A 42 5.21 -4.98 -2.49
C VAL A 42 6.12 -4.89 -1.27
N PRO A 43 7.38 -5.38 -1.28
CA PRO A 43 8.26 -5.23 -0.11
C PRO A 43 8.42 -3.78 0.35
N SER A 44 8.61 -2.85 -0.59
CA SER A 44 8.73 -1.41 -0.32
C SER A 44 7.40 -0.76 0.10
N LEU A 45 6.28 -1.20 -0.47
CA LEU A 45 4.95 -0.71 -0.05
C LEU A 45 4.65 -1.13 1.39
N LEU A 46 5.04 -2.36 1.78
CA LEU A 46 4.82 -2.84 3.13
C LEU A 46 5.66 -2.08 4.18
N THR A 47 6.81 -1.49 3.80
CA THR A 47 7.54 -0.62 4.74
C THR A 47 6.75 0.63 5.09
N ILE A 48 6.08 1.25 4.10
CA ILE A 48 5.22 2.42 4.31
C ILE A 48 4.02 2.06 5.20
N LEU A 49 3.34 0.95 4.90
CA LEU A 49 2.17 0.50 5.66
C LEU A 49 2.49 0.26 7.16
N LYS A 50 3.67 -0.33 7.43
CA LYS A 50 4.12 -0.69 8.78
C LYS A 50 4.70 0.48 9.58
N ASP A 51 5.02 1.59 8.92
CA ASP A 51 5.63 2.74 9.56
C ASP A 51 4.60 3.51 10.40
N GLN A 52 4.72 3.39 11.73
CA GLN A 52 3.79 4.02 12.66
C GLN A 52 3.92 5.54 12.72
N GLY A 53 5.06 6.10 12.31
CA GLY A 53 5.31 7.54 12.26
C GLY A 53 4.98 8.14 10.90
N ASP A 54 4.50 7.35 9.95
CA ASP A 54 3.98 7.85 8.68
C ASP A 54 2.54 8.31 8.82
N GLU A 55 2.13 9.17 7.91
CA GLU A 55 0.82 9.81 7.92
C GLU A 55 -0.31 8.80 7.77
N THR A 56 -1.31 8.88 8.64
CA THR A 56 -2.37 7.88 8.70
C THR A 56 -3.14 7.78 7.39
N GLU A 57 -3.48 8.90 6.75
CA GLU A 57 -4.25 8.90 5.49
C GLU A 57 -3.48 8.17 4.37
N VAL A 58 -2.17 8.41 4.25
CA VAL A 58 -1.31 7.71 3.29
C VAL A 58 -1.35 6.19 3.54
N ARG A 59 -1.24 5.77 4.80
CA ARG A 59 -1.29 4.36 5.18
C ARG A 59 -2.65 3.72 4.92
N VAL A 60 -3.75 4.45 5.14
CA VAL A 60 -5.13 4.02 4.85
C VAL A 60 -5.30 3.78 3.36
N VAL A 61 -4.96 4.77 2.53
CA VAL A 61 -5.07 4.63 1.06
C VAL A 61 -4.17 3.52 0.54
N LEU A 62 -3.00 3.30 1.16
CA LEU A 62 -2.12 2.19 0.80
C LEU A 62 -2.72 0.84 1.17
N ALA A 63 -3.34 0.71 2.34
CA ALA A 63 -4.05 -0.51 2.72
C ALA A 63 -5.17 -0.82 1.71
N GLU A 64 -5.97 0.20 1.35
CA GLU A 64 -7.02 0.07 0.32
C GLU A 64 -6.45 -0.46 -1.00
N ALA A 65 -5.39 0.17 -1.50
CA ALA A 65 -4.75 -0.21 -2.77
C ALA A 65 -4.23 -1.66 -2.72
N LEU A 66 -3.61 -2.06 -1.61
CA LEU A 66 -3.13 -3.44 -1.41
C LEU A 66 -4.28 -4.45 -1.36
N GLY A 67 -5.48 -4.06 -0.96
CA GLY A 67 -6.69 -4.90 -1.03
C GLY A 67 -7.02 -5.41 -2.45
N TRP A 68 -6.53 -4.74 -3.49
CA TRP A 68 -6.77 -5.12 -4.90
C TRP A 68 -5.71 -6.08 -5.46
N PHE A 69 -4.73 -6.51 -4.66
CA PHE A 69 -3.66 -7.41 -5.07
C PHE A 69 -4.07 -8.90 -5.01
N ARG A 70 -5.35 -9.24 -5.21
CA ARG A 70 -5.88 -10.61 -5.08
C ARG A 70 -5.22 -11.65 -6.00
N TRP A 71 -4.70 -11.21 -7.15
CA TRP A 71 -4.02 -12.06 -8.14
C TRP A 71 -2.49 -11.99 -8.04
N SER A 72 -1.97 -11.29 -7.03
CA SER A 72 -0.54 -11.12 -6.81
C SER A 72 0.10 -12.39 -6.29
N VAL A 73 1.29 -12.72 -6.78
CA VAL A 73 2.17 -13.74 -6.17
C VAL A 73 2.60 -13.38 -4.74
N GLN A 74 2.43 -12.11 -4.34
CA GLN A 74 2.74 -11.62 -2.99
C GLN A 74 1.49 -11.54 -2.10
N LYS A 75 0.34 -12.09 -2.53
CA LYS A 75 -0.93 -11.97 -1.82
C LYS A 75 -0.80 -12.39 -0.36
N GLU A 76 -0.17 -13.54 -0.10
CA GLU A 76 -0.01 -14.10 1.24
C GLU A 76 0.82 -13.15 2.13
N THR A 77 1.89 -12.58 1.59
CA THR A 77 2.73 -11.58 2.27
C THR A 77 1.94 -10.32 2.61
N ILE A 78 1.10 -9.84 1.68
CA ILE A 78 0.22 -8.68 1.90
C ILE A 78 -0.79 -8.98 3.01
N VAL A 79 -1.46 -10.13 2.96
CA VAL A 79 -2.43 -10.55 3.97
C VAL A 79 -1.79 -10.64 5.36
N GLN A 80 -0.58 -11.19 5.46
CA GLN A 80 0.15 -11.27 6.72
C GLN A 80 0.48 -9.88 7.27
N ALA A 81 0.99 -8.98 6.43
CA ALA A 81 1.33 -7.63 6.85
C ALA A 81 0.09 -6.82 7.28
N LEU A 82 -1.02 -6.90 6.53
CA LEU A 82 -2.29 -6.27 6.91
C LEU A 82 -2.79 -6.77 8.28
N LYS A 83 -2.73 -8.08 8.52
CA LYS A 83 -3.10 -8.67 9.82
C LYS A 83 -2.19 -8.21 10.96
N GLU A 84 -0.89 -8.12 10.72
CA GLU A 84 0.10 -7.65 11.70
C GLU A 84 -0.17 -6.19 12.10
N VAL A 85 -0.37 -5.32 11.11
CA VAL A 85 -0.69 -3.90 11.35
C VAL A 85 -2.06 -3.74 12.01
N GLY A 86 -3.09 -4.48 11.57
CA GLY A 86 -4.42 -4.41 12.16
C GLY A 86 -4.47 -4.84 13.64
N LYS A 87 -3.66 -5.84 14.02
CA LYS A 87 -3.56 -6.34 15.42
C LYS A 87 -2.79 -5.40 16.35
N ASN A 88 -2.00 -4.48 15.81
CA ASN A 88 -1.20 -3.56 16.61
C ASN A 88 -2.13 -2.54 17.32
N ARG A 89 -2.00 -2.45 18.66
CA ARG A 89 -2.84 -1.58 19.50
C ARG A 89 -2.71 -0.09 19.19
N ALA A 90 -1.54 0.33 18.69
CA ALA A 90 -1.28 1.71 18.31
C ALA A 90 -1.82 2.08 16.90
N THR A 91 -2.35 1.11 16.15
CA THR A 91 -2.93 1.38 14.83
C THR A 91 -4.20 2.23 14.96
N PRO A 92 -4.28 3.38 14.25
CA PRO A 92 -5.48 4.22 14.23
C PRO A 92 -6.71 3.46 13.75
N GLN A 93 -7.90 3.83 14.27
CA GLN A 93 -9.14 3.12 13.98
C GLN A 93 -9.46 3.10 12.48
N GLU A 94 -9.34 4.24 11.80
CA GLU A 94 -9.55 4.35 10.35
C GLU A 94 -8.66 3.39 9.52
N LEU A 95 -7.42 3.17 9.95
CA LEU A 95 -6.54 2.21 9.30
C LEU A 95 -6.97 0.77 9.59
N ARG A 96 -7.47 0.47 10.79
CA ARG A 96 -8.02 -0.86 11.09
C ARG A 96 -9.24 -1.17 10.25
N ASP A 97 -10.16 -0.21 10.15
CA ASP A 97 -11.40 -0.36 9.39
C ASP A 97 -11.10 -0.66 7.91
N GLU A 98 -10.17 0.09 7.30
CA GLU A 98 -9.76 -0.17 5.92
C GLU A 98 -8.97 -1.48 5.75
N ILE A 99 -8.15 -1.86 6.74
CA ILE A 99 -7.47 -3.17 6.74
C ILE A 99 -8.47 -4.31 6.72
N GLU A 100 -9.55 -4.24 7.50
CA GLU A 100 -10.60 -5.25 7.52
C GLU A 100 -11.26 -5.39 6.14
N GLN A 101 -11.61 -4.27 5.51
CA GLN A 101 -12.17 -4.28 4.15
C GLN A 101 -11.19 -4.85 3.12
N SER A 102 -9.92 -4.47 3.21
CA SER A 102 -8.87 -4.95 2.31
C SER A 102 -8.64 -6.46 2.46
N LEU A 103 -8.70 -7.00 3.68
CA LEU A 103 -8.64 -8.44 3.92
C LEU A 103 -9.85 -9.18 3.31
N VAL A 104 -11.04 -8.57 3.32
CA VAL A 104 -12.23 -9.11 2.63
C VAL A 104 -12.02 -9.13 1.13
N ARG A 105 -11.53 -8.03 0.52
CA ARG A 105 -11.23 -7.96 -0.93
C ARG A 105 -10.21 -9.01 -1.37
N LEU A 106 -9.22 -9.31 -0.53
CA LEU A 106 -8.19 -10.33 -0.83
C LEU A 106 -8.71 -11.77 -0.70
N ARG A 107 -9.85 -11.99 -0.02
CA ARG A 107 -10.43 -13.34 0.15
C ARG A 107 -11.15 -13.82 -1.10
N PHE A 108 -11.73 -12.93 -1.89
CA PHE A 108 -12.57 -13.24 -3.05
C PHE A 108 -11.89 -12.89 -4.35
#